data_AF-A0A1G9WRU0-F1
#
_entry.id   AF-A0A1G9WRU0-F1
#
_cell.length_a   1.000
_cell.length_b   1.000
_cell.length_c   1.000
_cell.angle_alpha   90.00
_cell.angle_beta   90.00
_cell.angle_gamma   90.00
#
_symmetry.space_group_name_H-M   'P 1'
#
loop_
_entity.id
_entity.type
_entity.pdbx_description
1 polymer ?
#
loop_
_entity_poly.entity_id
_entity_poly.type
_entity_poly.pdbx_seq_one_letter_code
_entity_poly.pdbx_strand_id
1 'polypeptide(L)'
;MKTSILASLSVLALVSTAQARPHRHPVVPAVNQAEAEKVLAPLRQAATACFADTVLSNPKATAEARAGRWYEAVGITGFLCRPEVAAMIQAHDRIYGAKTGERYFKTAYAKHLDQQLAERLQPVLAHKTVASAEPPPEKTTDDSAAGN
;
A
#
# COMPACT_ATOMS: atom_id res chain seq x y z
N MET A 1 -29.12 -82.74 -13.62
CA MET A 1 -29.17 -82.72 -15.09
C MET A 1 -29.77 -81.40 -15.55
N LYS A 2 -29.13 -80.74 -16.53
CA LYS A 2 -29.63 -79.68 -17.44
C LYS A 2 -29.89 -78.29 -16.84
N THR A 3 -28.96 -77.35 -17.03
CA THR A 3 -28.83 -76.31 -18.11
C THR A 3 -29.44 -74.98 -17.68
N SER A 4 -28.65 -73.90 -17.75
CA SER A 4 -28.94 -72.72 -18.60
C SER A 4 -28.06 -71.53 -18.19
N ILE A 5 -27.13 -71.08 -19.05
CA ILE A 5 -27.24 -70.04 -20.11
C ILE A 5 -26.44 -68.81 -19.66
N LEU A 6 -25.28 -68.67 -20.29
CA LEU A 6 -24.44 -67.47 -20.36
C LEU A 6 -25.20 -66.35 -21.08
N ALA A 7 -25.18 -65.14 -20.53
CA ALA A 7 -25.53 -63.93 -21.25
C ALA A 7 -24.47 -62.85 -20.95
N SER A 8 -23.53 -62.70 -21.88
CA SER A 8 -22.51 -61.65 -21.90
C SER A 8 -23.11 -60.39 -22.53
N LEU A 9 -23.22 -59.30 -21.77
CA LEU A 9 -23.59 -57.98 -22.29
C LEU A 9 -22.32 -57.14 -22.47
N SER A 10 -21.86 -57.06 -23.72
CA SER A 10 -20.80 -56.15 -24.14
C SER A 10 -21.38 -54.74 -24.35
N VAL A 11 -21.12 -53.83 -23.42
CA VAL A 11 -21.46 -52.40 -23.56
C VAL A 11 -20.33 -51.71 -24.31
N LEU A 12 -20.56 -51.30 -25.56
CA LEU A 12 -19.66 -50.41 -26.30
C LEU A 12 -19.80 -48.98 -25.74
N ALA A 13 -18.75 -48.50 -25.07
CA ALA A 13 -18.62 -47.10 -24.68
C ALA A 13 -18.08 -46.29 -25.87
N LEU A 14 -18.93 -45.45 -26.47
CA LEU A 14 -18.53 -44.42 -27.44
C LEU A 14 -17.81 -43.29 -26.69
N VAL A 15 -16.48 -43.30 -26.73
CA VAL A 15 -15.66 -42.22 -26.17
C VAL A 15 -15.64 -41.06 -27.16
N SER A 16 -16.44 -40.03 -26.87
CA SER A 16 -16.45 -38.77 -27.62
C SER A 16 -15.14 -38.03 -27.37
N THR A 17 -14.24 -37.99 -28.36
CA THR A 17 -12.98 -37.23 -28.29
C THR A 17 -13.27 -35.73 -28.46
N ALA A 18 -13.61 -35.07 -27.35
CA ALA A 18 -13.61 -33.62 -27.30
C ALA A 18 -12.17 -33.11 -27.52
N GLN A 19 -11.86 -32.69 -28.74
CA GLN A 19 -10.61 -32.02 -29.09
C GLN A 19 -10.50 -30.74 -28.27
N ALA A 20 -9.62 -30.73 -27.27
CA ALA A 20 -9.29 -29.54 -26.50
C ALA A 20 -8.68 -28.49 -27.44
N ARG A 21 -9.47 -27.50 -27.82
CA ARG A 21 -9.02 -26.36 -28.62
C ARG A 21 -7.93 -25.66 -27.80
N PRO A 22 -6.68 -25.56 -28.30
CA PRO A 22 -5.61 -24.91 -27.56
C PRO A 22 -6.08 -23.48 -27.29
N HIS A 23 -6.23 -23.15 -26.00
CA HIS A 23 -6.47 -21.80 -25.57
C HIS A 23 -5.24 -21.00 -26.00
N ARG A 24 -5.35 -20.28 -27.12
CA ARG A 24 -4.42 -19.20 -27.43
C ARG A 24 -4.56 -18.21 -26.29
N HIS A 25 -3.66 -18.29 -25.32
CA HIS A 25 -3.53 -17.22 -24.35
C HIS A 25 -3.36 -15.93 -25.16
N PRO A 26 -4.21 -14.91 -24.94
CA PRO A 26 -3.99 -13.62 -25.56
C PRO A 26 -2.58 -13.19 -25.15
N VAL A 27 -1.72 -12.98 -26.14
CA VAL A 27 -0.39 -12.41 -25.94
C VAL A 27 -0.66 -10.97 -25.49
N VAL A 28 -0.74 -10.78 -24.18
CA VAL A 28 -0.74 -9.44 -23.60
C VAL A 28 0.61 -8.85 -24.01
N PRO A 29 0.65 -7.72 -24.73
CA PRO A 29 1.92 -7.11 -25.10
C PRO A 29 2.75 -6.91 -23.83
N ALA A 30 4.00 -7.38 -23.86
CA ALA A 30 4.90 -7.26 -22.73
C ALA A 30 5.09 -5.77 -22.42
N VAL A 31 4.68 -5.35 -21.22
CA VAL A 31 4.87 -3.96 -20.76
C VAL A 31 6.38 -3.70 -20.67
N ASN A 32 6.84 -2.62 -21.30
CA ASN A 32 8.20 -2.16 -21.12
C ASN A 32 8.35 -1.58 -19.71
N GLN A 33 9.03 -2.32 -18.84
CA GLN A 33 9.18 -1.94 -17.44
C GLN A 33 9.96 -0.63 -17.25
N ALA A 34 10.95 -0.34 -18.11
CA ALA A 34 11.72 0.89 -18.00
C ALA A 34 10.88 2.12 -18.36
N GLU A 35 9.97 2.00 -19.32
CA GLU A 35 9.03 3.07 -19.67
C GLU A 35 7.95 3.24 -18.61
N ALA A 36 7.41 2.12 -18.10
CA ALA A 36 6.47 2.15 -17.00
C ALA A 36 7.05 2.86 -15.77
N GLU A 37 8.30 2.57 -15.43
CA GLU A 37 9.00 3.19 -14.31
C GLU A 37 9.19 4.70 -14.52
N LYS A 38 9.56 5.15 -15.73
CA LYS A 38 9.68 6.59 -16.05
C LYS A 38 8.38 7.35 -15.82
N VAL A 39 7.23 6.72 -16.06
CA VAL A 39 5.91 7.34 -15.85
C VAL A 39 5.48 7.25 -14.38
N LEU A 40 5.67 6.10 -13.74
CA LEU A 40 5.11 5.83 -12.41
C LEU A 40 5.98 6.32 -11.25
N ALA A 41 7.31 6.40 -11.41
CA ALA A 41 8.20 6.92 -10.38
C ALA A 41 7.83 8.33 -9.90
N PRO A 42 7.69 9.36 -10.77
CA PRO A 42 7.33 10.70 -10.30
C PRO A 42 5.94 10.76 -9.66
N LEU A 43 4.98 9.95 -10.13
CA LEU A 43 3.64 9.91 -9.55
C LEU A 43 3.63 9.29 -8.16
N ARG A 44 4.40 8.21 -7.95
CA ARG A 44 4.60 7.63 -6.61
C ARG A 44 5.27 8.62 -5.67
N GLN A 45 6.30 9.33 -6.15
CA GLN A 45 6.98 10.34 -5.36
C GLN A 45 6.04 11.47 -4.95
N ALA A 46 5.22 11.97 -5.88
CA ALA A 46 4.22 13.02 -5.59
C ALA A 46 3.20 12.55 -4.53
N ALA A 47 2.65 11.34 -4.69
CA ALA A 47 1.72 10.78 -3.72
C ALA A 47 2.39 10.59 -2.34
N THR A 48 3.60 10.03 -2.27
CA THR A 48 4.34 9.84 -1.01
C THR A 48 4.66 11.17 -0.35
N ALA A 49 5.03 12.19 -1.13
CA ALA A 49 5.28 13.54 -0.62
C ALA A 49 4.01 14.14 0.00
N CYS A 50 2.86 14.05 -0.67
CA CYS A 50 1.60 14.50 -0.11
C CYS A 50 1.27 13.80 1.21
N PHE A 51 1.42 12.48 1.29
CA PHE A 51 1.20 11.76 2.55
C PHE A 51 2.14 12.24 3.66
N ALA A 52 3.41 12.45 3.36
CA ALA A 52 4.37 12.93 4.35
C ALA A 52 4.00 14.32 4.89
N ASP A 53 3.67 15.25 4.00
CA ASP A 53 3.32 16.62 4.35
C ASP A 53 2.01 16.68 5.15
N THR A 54 1.01 15.92 4.73
CA THR A 54 -0.30 15.90 5.41
C THR A 54 -0.23 15.21 6.77
N VAL A 55 0.56 14.14 6.93
CA VAL A 55 0.79 13.50 8.23
C VAL A 55 1.45 14.47 9.21
N LEU A 56 2.48 15.21 8.78
CA LEU A 56 3.15 16.20 9.63
C LEU A 56 2.28 17.42 9.95
N SER A 57 1.33 17.75 9.08
CA SER A 57 0.42 18.89 9.25
C SER A 57 -0.81 18.57 10.10
N ASN A 58 -1.05 17.29 10.43
CA ASN A 58 -2.18 16.84 11.23
C ASN A 58 -1.71 16.31 12.59
N PRO A 59 -2.07 16.96 13.73
CA PRO A 59 -1.62 16.53 15.05
C PRO A 59 -1.99 15.09 15.41
N LYS A 60 -3.19 14.64 15.01
CA LYS A 60 -3.65 13.27 15.28
C LYS A 60 -2.84 12.27 14.46
N ALA A 61 -2.65 12.50 13.17
CA ALA A 61 -1.85 11.62 12.31
C ALA A 61 -0.38 11.60 12.74
N THR A 62 0.18 12.75 13.14
CA THR A 62 1.53 12.83 13.72
C THR A 62 1.66 11.98 15.00
N ALA A 63 0.64 11.94 15.85
CA ALA A 63 0.65 11.10 17.05
C ALA A 63 0.64 9.60 16.71
N GLU A 64 -0.17 9.18 15.73
CA GLU A 64 -0.15 7.81 15.22
C GLU A 64 1.23 7.44 14.63
N ALA A 65 1.79 8.32 13.80
CA ALA A 65 3.11 8.15 13.19
C ALA A 65 4.24 8.01 14.23
N ARG A 66 4.21 8.82 15.31
CA ARG A 66 5.15 8.70 16.43
C ARG A 66 5.08 7.34 17.13
N ALA A 67 3.90 6.74 17.17
CA ALA A 67 3.70 5.40 17.72
C ALA A 67 4.02 4.28 16.73
N GLY A 68 4.57 4.60 15.56
CA GLY A 68 4.86 3.62 14.49
C GLY A 68 3.61 3.12 13.75
N ARG A 69 2.44 3.71 13.98
CA ARG A 69 1.15 3.35 13.38
C ARG A 69 0.95 4.11 12.07
N TRP A 70 1.79 3.78 11.09
CA TRP A 70 1.84 4.49 9.80
C TRP A 70 0.56 4.34 8.99
N TYR A 71 -0.02 3.13 8.97
CA TYR A 71 -1.30 2.86 8.30
C TYR A 71 -2.44 3.73 8.83
N GLU A 72 -2.54 3.87 10.15
CA GLU A 72 -3.52 4.73 10.81
C GLU A 72 -3.24 6.21 10.52
N ALA A 73 -1.97 6.63 10.55
CA ALA A 73 -1.57 8.00 10.25
C ALA A 73 -2.00 8.42 8.82
N VAL A 74 -1.73 7.58 7.81
CA VAL A 74 -2.15 7.84 6.43
C VAL A 74 -3.65 7.71 6.25
N GLY A 75 -4.32 6.83 7.01
CA GLY A 75 -5.77 6.69 7.00
C GLY A 75 -6.51 7.95 7.45
N ILE A 76 -5.93 8.71 8.38
CA ILE A 76 -6.50 9.99 8.86
C ILE A 76 -6.44 11.08 7.79
N THR A 77 -5.33 11.17 7.03
CA THR A 77 -5.08 12.30 6.12
C THR A 77 -5.23 11.97 4.65
N GLY A 78 -5.36 10.69 4.28
CA GLY A 78 -5.28 10.23 2.90
C GLY A 78 -6.32 10.80 1.94
N PHE A 79 -7.45 11.29 2.45
CA PHE A 79 -8.45 11.99 1.62
C PHE A 79 -7.92 13.29 1.00
N LEU A 80 -6.89 13.89 1.59
CA LEU A 80 -6.22 15.10 1.10
C LEU A 80 -5.34 14.80 -0.12
N CYS A 81 -4.79 13.59 -0.22
CA CYS A 81 -3.88 13.16 -1.29
C CYS A 81 -4.58 12.46 -2.46
N ARG A 82 -5.91 12.62 -2.56
CA ARG A 82 -6.70 12.01 -3.64
C ARG A 82 -6.25 12.41 -5.04
N PRO A 83 -5.91 13.69 -5.34
CA PRO A 83 -5.45 14.06 -6.68
C PRO A 83 -4.19 13.30 -7.12
N GLU A 84 -3.20 13.21 -6.24
CA GLU A 84 -1.92 12.54 -6.51
C GLU A 84 -2.12 11.02 -6.66
N VAL A 85 -2.90 10.42 -5.76
CA VAL A 85 -3.25 8.99 -5.82
C VAL A 85 -4.05 8.67 -7.08
N ALA A 86 -5.01 9.51 -7.46
CA ALA A 86 -5.81 9.31 -8.66
C ALA A 86 -4.96 9.37 -9.93
N ALA A 87 -4.02 10.32 -10.03
CA ALA A 87 -3.10 10.42 -11.16
C ALA A 87 -2.24 9.15 -11.29
N MET A 88 -1.73 8.64 -10.17
CA MET A 88 -0.98 7.39 -10.12
C MET A 88 -1.82 6.18 -10.55
N ILE A 89 -3.04 6.04 -10.01
CA ILE A 89 -3.97 4.95 -10.36
C ILE A 89 -4.30 4.98 -11.85
N GLN A 90 -4.62 6.15 -12.41
CA GLN A 90 -4.94 6.30 -13.82
C GLN A 90 -3.74 5.97 -14.71
N ALA A 91 -2.53 6.38 -14.33
CA ALA A 91 -1.31 6.03 -15.06
C ALA A 91 -1.06 4.53 -15.04
N HIS A 92 -1.23 3.89 -13.88
CA HIS A 92 -1.08 2.45 -13.75
C HIS A 92 -2.11 1.70 -14.61
N ASP A 93 -3.36 2.16 -14.64
CA ASP A 93 -4.41 1.59 -15.49
C ASP A 93 -4.08 1.70 -16.99
N ARG A 94 -3.49 2.82 -17.42
CA ARG A 94 -3.06 2.99 -18.82
C ARG A 94 -1.93 2.04 -19.21
N ILE A 95 -1.03 1.71 -18.28
CA ILE A 95 0.15 0.88 -18.54
C ILE A 95 -0.18 -0.62 -18.43
N TYR A 96 -0.88 -1.03 -17.37
CA TYR A 96 -1.09 -2.44 -17.03
C TYR A 96 -2.51 -2.94 -17.30
N GLY A 97 -3.39 -2.05 -17.77
CA GLY A 97 -4.79 -2.34 -18.07
C GLY A 97 -5.75 -1.85 -16.98
N ALA A 98 -7.03 -1.75 -17.34
CA ALA A 98 -8.05 -1.18 -16.48
C ALA A 98 -8.18 -1.89 -15.12
N LYS A 99 -8.47 -1.12 -14.06
CA LYS A 99 -8.67 -1.59 -12.68
C LYS A 99 -7.43 -2.19 -12.01
N THR A 100 -6.24 -2.06 -12.63
CA THR A 100 -4.99 -2.53 -12.03
C THR A 100 -4.41 -1.52 -11.04
N GLY A 101 -4.60 -0.21 -11.29
CA GLY A 101 -4.11 0.88 -10.47
C GLY A 101 -4.73 0.91 -9.08
N GLU A 102 -6.04 0.70 -8.97
CA GLU A 102 -6.71 0.64 -7.66
C GLU A 102 -6.18 -0.53 -6.80
N ARG A 103 -5.98 -1.69 -7.44
CA ARG A 103 -5.37 -2.86 -6.78
C ARG A 103 -3.93 -2.55 -6.39
N TYR A 104 -3.16 -1.93 -7.29
CA TYR A 104 -1.79 -1.53 -7.03
C TYR A 104 -1.69 -0.59 -5.82
N PHE A 105 -2.53 0.44 -5.78
CA PHE A 105 -2.61 1.38 -4.67
C PHE A 105 -2.88 0.68 -3.33
N LYS A 106 -3.93 -0.15 -3.27
CA LYS A 106 -4.37 -0.85 -2.05
C LYS A 106 -3.42 -1.94 -1.55
N THR A 107 -2.52 -2.43 -2.39
CA THR A 107 -1.64 -3.56 -2.08
C THR A 107 -0.18 -3.13 -2.08
N ALA A 108 0.46 -3.20 -3.25
CA ALA A 108 1.89 -2.97 -3.40
C ALA A 108 2.29 -1.56 -2.95
N TYR A 109 1.58 -0.52 -3.38
CA TYR A 109 1.94 0.85 -3.02
C TYR A 109 1.73 1.13 -1.53
N ALA A 110 0.55 0.83 -0.97
CA ALA A 110 0.25 1.07 0.44
C ALA A 110 1.27 0.38 1.37
N LYS A 111 1.67 -0.86 1.07
CA LYS A 111 2.70 -1.57 1.85
C LYS A 111 4.05 -0.83 1.84
N HIS A 112 4.45 -0.29 0.70
CA HIS A 112 5.73 0.45 0.58
C HIS A 112 5.63 1.87 1.13
N LEU A 113 4.44 2.48 1.10
CA LEU A 113 4.20 3.81 1.63
C LEU A 113 4.53 3.88 3.12
N ASP A 114 4.05 2.93 3.92
CA ASP A 114 4.32 2.88 5.36
C ASP A 114 5.82 2.87 5.66
N GLN A 115 6.59 2.05 4.93
CA GLN A 115 8.05 1.98 5.06
C GLN A 115 8.72 3.29 4.66
N GLN A 116 8.34 3.87 3.51
CA GLN A 116 8.91 5.13 3.03
C GLN A 116 8.63 6.29 3.99
N LEU A 117 7.44 6.32 4.60
CA LEU A 117 7.09 7.32 5.60
C LEU A 117 7.87 7.11 6.88
N ALA A 118 8.05 5.88 7.34
CA ALA A 118 8.89 5.57 8.50
C ALA A 118 10.33 6.05 8.30
N GLU A 119 10.96 5.66 7.20
CA GLU A 119 12.33 6.02 6.87
C GLU A 119 12.52 7.55 6.79
N ARG A 120 11.55 8.26 6.20
CA ARG A 120 11.63 9.71 6.01
C ARG A 120 11.29 10.51 7.27
N LEU A 121 10.22 10.14 7.98
CA LEU A 121 9.61 10.98 9.01
C LEU A 121 10.06 10.61 10.42
N GLN A 122 10.43 9.35 10.69
CA GLN A 122 10.80 8.94 12.03
C GLN A 122 11.98 9.76 12.63
N PRO A 123 13.05 10.09 11.87
CA PRO A 123 14.09 10.98 12.37
C PRO A 123 13.56 12.37 12.74
N VAL A 124 12.72 12.96 11.88
CA VAL A 124 12.13 14.29 12.09
C VAL A 124 11.24 14.31 13.32
N LEU A 125 10.45 13.25 13.51
CA LEU A 125 9.55 13.11 14.65
C LEU A 125 10.31 12.89 15.96
N ALA A 126 11.41 12.14 15.94
CA ALA A 126 12.27 11.92 17.10
C ALA A 126 12.93 13.22 17.57
N HIS A 127 13.50 14.00 16.65
CA HIS A 127 14.13 15.28 16.97
C HIS A 127 13.14 16.30 17.56
N LYS A 128 11.91 16.37 17.04
CA LYS A 128 10.87 17.25 17.60
C LYS A 128 10.49 16.86 19.04
N THR A 129 10.59 15.59 19.41
CA THR A 129 10.30 15.14 20.79
C THR A 129 11.40 15.60 21.76
N VAL A 130 12.67 15.52 21.35
CA VAL A 130 13.80 15.95 22.19
C VAL A 130 13.76 17.47 22.42
N ALA A 131 13.52 18.26 21.37
CA ALA A 131 13.46 19.72 21.49
C ALA A 131 12.29 20.22 22.35
N SER A 132 11.19 19.46 22.43
CA SER A 132 10.03 19.85 23.23
C SER A 132 10.15 19.47 24.72
N ALA A 133 11.19 18.73 25.12
CA ALA A 133 11.41 18.26 26.49
C ALA A 133 12.37 19.14 27.30
N GLU A 134 12.74 20.33 26.80
CA GLU A 134 13.59 21.27 27.54
C GLU A 134 12.82 21.85 28.74
N PRO A 135 13.33 21.72 29.99
CA PRO A 135 12.63 22.18 31.18
C PRO A 135 12.55 23.71 31.23
N PRO A 136 11.45 24.29 31.76
CA PRO A 136 11.35 25.73 31.95
C PRO A 136 12.48 26.20 32.90
N PRO A 137 13.03 27.41 32.70
CA PRO A 137 14.02 27.96 33.63
C PRO A 137 13.43 28.01 35.03
N GLU A 138 14.13 27.41 36.00
CA GLU A 138 13.79 27.46 37.41
C GLU A 138 13.53 28.91 37.80
N LYS A 139 12.30 29.22 38.21
CA LYS A 139 12.00 30.48 38.87
C LYS A 139 12.76 30.48 40.18
N THR A 140 13.82 31.28 40.26
CA THR A 140 14.49 31.64 41.50
C THR A 140 13.42 32.16 42.47
N THR A 141 13.06 31.34 43.46
CA THR A 141 12.31 31.77 44.63
C THR A 141 13.24 32.68 45.43
N ASP A 142 13.17 33.98 45.16
CA ASP A 142 13.71 34.99 46.06
C ASP A 142 12.64 35.26 47.12
N ASP A 143 12.66 34.43 48.16
CA ASP A 143 11.92 34.69 49.39
C ASP A 143 12.78 34.19 50.56
N SER A 144 13.62 35.09 51.07
CA SER A 144 14.20 34.99 52.41
C SER A 144 14.54 36.39 52.91
N ALA A 145 13.52 37.05 53.43
CA ALA A 145 13.71 38.01 54.51
C ALA A 145 14.17 37.26 55.78
N ALA A 146 15.30 37.65 56.39
CA ALA A 146 15.48 37.77 57.86
C ALA A 146 16.93 38.12 58.26
N GLY A 147 17.08 39.28 58.94
CA GLY A 147 17.79 39.42 60.22
C GLY A 147 19.32 39.29 60.29
N ASN A 148 20.01 40.44 60.36
CA ASN A 148 20.64 40.96 61.60
C ASN A 148 21.28 42.33 61.36
#